data_AF-A0A9P5GVU1-F1
#
_entry.id   AF-A0A9P5GVU1-F1
#
_cell.length_a   1.000
_cell.length_b   1.000
_cell.length_c   1.000
_cell.angle_alpha   90.00
_cell.angle_beta   90.00
_cell.angle_gamma   90.00
#
_symmetry.space_group_name_H-M   'P 1'
#
loop_
_entity.id
_entity.type
_entity.pdbx_description
1 polymer ?
#
loop_
_entity_poly.entity_id
_entity_poly.type
_entity_poly.pdbx_seq_one_letter_code
_entity_poly.pdbx_strand_id
1 'polypeptide(L)'
;MKVTGSYAAIAALAATANARFLARSEPTAVVALADDGVSPRPTDAPEYDLLRRAESGTLLYAPDNTCGFISGREGAGYTCFGTYTCAFSISSDEGHIGCCADGVCNMRYSCVDYDGYYSSSACEDGCEIDVLTLKCTETSAPYCNTISFDNGVSDYWCNNLVKSTAQMAETTFSGGDERVYSTLDDVSSTASVSVVTSGSVEL
;
A
#
# COMPACT_ATOMS: atom_id res chain seq x y z
N MET A 1 97.91 48.28 -24.66
CA MET A 1 96.48 48.06 -24.32
C MET A 1 96.29 46.59 -23.94
N LYS A 2 96.19 46.33 -22.62
CA LYS A 2 95.55 45.14 -22.03
C LYS A 2 94.07 45.52 -21.81
N VAL A 3 93.08 44.63 -21.77
CA VAL A 3 92.76 43.81 -20.59
C VAL A 3 91.93 42.59 -21.01
N THR A 4 92.36 41.45 -20.51
CA THR A 4 91.65 40.17 -20.40
C THR A 4 90.83 40.12 -19.12
N GLY A 5 89.62 39.56 -19.21
CA GLY A 5 88.94 38.71 -18.22
C GLY A 5 88.65 39.25 -16.82
N SER A 6 87.37 39.20 -16.42
CA SER A 6 86.94 38.82 -15.07
C SER A 6 85.44 38.53 -15.03
N TYR A 7 85.11 37.42 -14.36
CA TYR A 7 83.79 36.86 -14.12
C TYR A 7 82.91 37.79 -13.27
N ALA A 8 81.60 37.85 -13.55
CA ALA A 8 80.63 38.36 -12.58
C ALA A 8 79.23 37.75 -12.79
N ALA A 9 78.93 36.79 -11.93
CA ALA A 9 77.65 36.48 -11.28
C ALA A 9 76.35 36.51 -12.13
N ILE A 10 75.87 35.31 -12.48
CA ILE A 10 74.44 35.11 -12.80
C ILE A 10 73.70 35.10 -11.46
N ALA A 11 73.07 36.22 -11.11
CA ALA A 11 72.13 36.27 -9.99
C ALA A 11 70.84 35.54 -10.41
N ALA A 12 70.63 34.33 -9.90
CA ALA A 12 69.36 33.63 -10.03
C ALA A 12 68.29 34.43 -9.28
N LEU A 13 67.37 35.04 -10.02
CA LEU A 13 66.12 35.59 -9.46
C LEU A 13 65.29 34.42 -8.96
N ALA A 14 65.43 34.09 -7.67
CA ALA A 14 64.52 33.19 -6.99
C ALA A 14 63.15 33.87 -6.94
N ALA A 15 62.22 33.41 -7.78
CA ALA A 15 60.82 33.72 -7.62
C ALA A 15 60.38 33.14 -6.27
N THR A 16 60.08 34.00 -5.30
CA THR A 16 59.44 33.59 -4.05
C THR A 16 58.01 33.20 -4.41
N ALA A 17 57.81 31.90 -4.68
CA ALA A 17 56.48 31.34 -4.71
C ALA A 17 55.89 31.53 -3.31
N ASN A 18 54.96 32.47 -3.16
CA ASN A 18 54.11 32.54 -1.99
C ASN A 18 53.22 31.29 -2.03
N ALA A 19 53.72 30.19 -1.50
CA ALA A 19 52.88 29.07 -1.11
C ALA A 19 51.95 29.61 -0.02
N ARG A 20 50.77 30.08 -0.42
CA ARG A 20 49.70 30.29 0.55
C ARG A 20 49.47 28.93 1.18
N PHE A 21 49.81 28.83 2.46
CA PHE A 21 49.37 27.74 3.31
C PHE A 21 47.83 27.80 3.25
N LEU A 22 47.23 27.03 2.35
CA LEU A 22 45.83 26.69 2.50
C LEU A 22 45.80 25.96 3.84
N ALA A 23 45.19 26.58 4.84
CA ALA A 23 44.94 25.93 6.10
C ALA A 23 44.28 24.60 5.76
N ARG A 24 45.03 23.51 5.97
CA ARG A 24 44.46 22.17 5.86
C ARG A 24 43.32 22.15 6.86
N SER A 25 42.14 21.71 6.45
CA SER A 25 41.05 21.46 7.38
C SER A 25 41.61 20.61 8.51
N GLU A 26 41.59 21.15 9.72
CA GLU A 26 41.88 20.34 10.91
C GLU A 26 40.86 19.20 10.93
N PRO A 27 41.27 17.99 11.36
CA PRO A 27 40.31 16.93 11.58
C PRO A 27 39.23 17.48 12.51
N THR A 28 37.98 17.42 12.08
CA THR A 28 36.84 17.76 12.92
C THR A 28 37.04 17.02 14.23
N ALA A 29 37.09 17.76 15.34
CA ALA A 29 37.21 17.14 16.64
C ALA A 29 36.15 16.05 16.73
N VAL A 30 36.58 14.82 16.97
CA VAL A 30 35.64 13.74 17.28
C VAL A 30 34.93 14.19 18.55
N VAL A 31 33.67 14.58 18.41
CA VAL A 31 32.79 14.68 19.55
C VAL A 31 32.76 13.28 20.13
N ALA A 32 33.37 13.11 21.30
CA ALA A 32 33.05 11.98 22.14
C ALA A 32 31.56 12.13 22.44
N LEU A 33 30.74 11.37 21.72
CA LEU A 33 29.37 11.13 22.13
C LEU A 33 29.48 10.67 23.59
N ALA A 34 28.73 11.32 24.50
CA ALA A 34 28.61 10.82 25.86
C ALA A 34 28.28 9.32 25.77
N ASP A 35 28.79 8.49 26.67
CA ASP A 35 28.44 7.05 26.71
C ASP A 35 26.91 6.85 26.88
N ASP A 36 26.23 7.91 27.28
CA ASP A 36 24.79 8.08 27.50
C ASP A 36 24.09 8.85 26.36
N GLY A 37 24.81 9.16 25.27
CA GLY A 37 24.35 9.83 24.07
C GLY A 37 23.60 8.91 23.13
N VAL A 38 22.28 8.83 23.34
CA VAL A 38 21.31 8.09 22.50
C VAL A 38 21.52 6.57 22.60
N SER A 39 21.00 5.96 23.68
CA SER A 39 20.37 4.66 23.47
C SER A 39 19.14 4.93 22.62
N PRO A 40 19.07 4.52 21.33
CA PRO A 40 17.77 4.44 20.71
C PRO A 40 16.99 3.52 21.63
N ARG A 41 15.89 4.00 22.23
CA ARG A 41 14.91 3.05 22.77
C ARG A 41 14.69 2.06 21.64
N PRO A 42 14.95 0.76 21.82
CA PRO A 42 14.72 -0.22 20.77
C PRO A 42 13.33 0.08 20.20
N THR A 43 13.29 0.51 18.95
CA THR A 43 12.01 0.75 18.30
C THR A 43 11.33 -0.59 18.34
N ASP A 44 10.16 -0.64 18.97
CA ASP A 44 9.37 -1.86 18.99
C ASP A 44 9.30 -2.36 17.55
N ALA A 45 9.63 -3.64 17.36
CA ALA A 45 9.62 -4.21 16.01
C ALA A 45 8.25 -3.87 15.41
N PRO A 46 8.19 -3.41 14.15
CA PRO A 46 6.90 -3.23 13.50
C PRO A 46 6.10 -4.52 13.74
N GLU A 47 4.93 -4.38 14.37
CA GLU A 47 3.94 -5.45 14.38
C GLU A 47 3.51 -5.60 12.92
N TYR A 48 4.29 -6.38 12.18
CA TYR A 48 3.75 -7.04 11.02
C TYR A 48 2.71 -7.97 11.60
N ASP A 49 1.46 -7.75 11.23
CA ASP A 49 0.43 -8.73 11.43
C ASP A 49 0.76 -9.95 10.55
N LEU A 50 1.66 -10.79 11.06
CA LEU A 50 2.06 -12.04 10.43
C LEU A 50 0.90 -13.03 10.44
N LEU A 51 -0.12 -12.82 11.28
CA LEU A 51 -1.37 -13.59 11.25
C LEU A 51 -2.17 -13.23 9.99
N ARG A 52 -2.25 -11.95 9.60
CA ARG A 52 -2.81 -11.52 8.30
C ARG A 52 -2.11 -12.09 7.07
N ARG A 53 -0.86 -12.57 7.18
CA ARG A 53 -0.16 -13.30 6.11
C ARG A 53 -0.23 -14.82 6.25
N ALA A 54 -0.55 -15.33 7.44
CA ALA A 54 -0.59 -16.75 7.75
C ALA A 54 -2.00 -17.36 7.67
N GLU A 55 -3.04 -16.52 7.58
CA GLU A 55 -4.40 -17.01 7.35
C GLU A 55 -4.48 -17.71 5.99
N SER A 56 -4.85 -18.98 6.05
CA SER A 56 -5.12 -19.86 4.93
C SER A 56 -6.46 -19.46 4.29
N GLY A 57 -6.56 -18.22 3.82
CA GLY A 57 -7.77 -17.70 3.22
C GLY A 57 -7.95 -18.25 1.80
N THR A 58 -9.13 -18.76 1.49
CA THR A 58 -9.46 -19.17 0.12
C THR A 58 -9.88 -17.94 -0.69
N LEU A 59 -9.21 -17.68 -1.81
CA LEU A 59 -9.64 -16.65 -2.77
C LEU A 59 -10.63 -17.24 -3.77
N LEU A 60 -11.83 -16.68 -3.82
CA LEU A 60 -12.86 -16.99 -4.82
C LEU A 60 -12.96 -15.88 -5.85
N TYR A 61 -12.58 -16.17 -7.08
CA TYR A 61 -12.71 -15.23 -8.20
C TYR A 61 -14.10 -15.35 -8.82
N ALA A 62 -14.77 -14.21 -8.97
CA ALA A 62 -16.02 -14.08 -9.72
C ALA A 62 -15.78 -14.32 -11.23
N PRO A 63 -16.83 -14.67 -12.00
CA PRO A 63 -16.70 -14.90 -13.43
C PRO A 63 -16.44 -13.61 -14.23
N ASP A 64 -16.67 -12.45 -13.62
CA ASP A 64 -16.56 -11.12 -14.24
C ASP A 64 -16.19 -10.06 -13.19
N ASN A 65 -16.27 -8.77 -13.55
CA ASN A 65 -15.93 -7.66 -12.68
C ASN A 65 -17.01 -7.33 -11.63
N THR A 66 -18.16 -7.98 -11.66
CA THR A 66 -19.28 -7.77 -10.71
C THR A 66 -19.10 -8.66 -9.50
N CYS A 67 -19.00 -8.06 -8.33
CA CYS A 67 -18.91 -8.79 -7.06
C CYS A 67 -20.28 -9.30 -6.63
N GLY A 68 -21.31 -8.47 -6.75
CA GLY A 68 -22.67 -8.84 -6.38
C GLY A 68 -23.64 -7.68 -6.54
N PHE A 69 -24.81 -7.81 -5.95
CA PHE A 69 -25.95 -6.92 -6.14
C PHE A 69 -26.52 -6.51 -4.79
N ILE A 70 -26.51 -5.20 -4.52
CA ILE A 70 -27.03 -4.66 -3.26
C ILE A 70 -28.53 -4.99 -3.17
N SER A 71 -28.91 -5.65 -2.07
CA SER A 71 -30.27 -6.15 -1.82
C SER A 71 -30.82 -7.06 -2.94
N GLY A 72 -29.95 -7.81 -3.64
CA GLY A 72 -30.34 -8.74 -4.71
C GLY A 72 -30.99 -8.05 -5.91
N ARG A 73 -30.66 -6.77 -6.19
CA ARG A 73 -31.25 -5.98 -7.28
C ARG A 73 -30.31 -5.88 -8.48
N GLU A 74 -30.76 -6.30 -9.65
CA GLU A 74 -30.01 -6.26 -10.92
C GLU A 74 -29.39 -4.87 -11.21
N GLY A 75 -30.14 -3.80 -10.97
CA GLY A 75 -29.69 -2.43 -11.21
C GLY A 75 -28.72 -1.86 -10.16
N ALA A 76 -28.36 -2.63 -9.13
CA ALA A 76 -27.52 -2.19 -8.01
C ALA A 76 -26.25 -3.05 -7.89
N GLY A 77 -25.59 -3.30 -9.02
CA GLY A 77 -24.34 -4.06 -9.07
C GLY A 77 -23.19 -3.33 -8.36
N TYR A 78 -22.51 -4.04 -7.46
CA TYR A 78 -21.21 -3.66 -6.92
C TYR A 78 -20.12 -4.26 -7.82
N THR A 79 -19.34 -3.40 -8.46
CA THR A 79 -18.40 -3.81 -9.51
C THR A 79 -17.02 -3.22 -9.32
N CYS A 80 -16.03 -3.98 -9.77
CA CYS A 80 -14.68 -3.51 -9.99
C CYS A 80 -14.60 -2.64 -11.25
N PHE A 81 -13.75 -1.63 -11.21
CA PHE A 81 -13.52 -0.74 -12.35
C PHE A 81 -12.69 -1.45 -13.44
N GLY A 82 -12.94 -1.14 -14.71
CA GLY A 82 -12.12 -1.61 -15.83
C GLY A 82 -12.17 -3.13 -16.05
N THR A 83 -11.00 -3.74 -16.24
CA THR A 83 -10.84 -5.18 -16.57
C THR A 83 -10.51 -6.04 -15.34
N TYR A 84 -10.66 -5.50 -14.14
CA TYR A 84 -10.37 -6.24 -12.91
C TYR A 84 -11.45 -7.29 -12.67
N THR A 85 -11.04 -8.45 -12.18
CA THR A 85 -11.95 -9.52 -11.74
C THR A 85 -12.26 -9.33 -10.26
N CYS A 86 -13.52 -9.45 -9.87
CA CYS A 86 -13.85 -9.42 -8.45
C CYS A 86 -13.41 -10.71 -7.77
N ALA A 87 -12.87 -10.62 -6.55
CA ALA A 87 -12.58 -11.79 -5.73
C ALA A 87 -12.98 -11.59 -4.27
N PHE A 88 -13.29 -12.69 -3.61
CA PHE A 88 -13.63 -12.77 -2.20
C PHE A 88 -12.50 -13.53 -1.48
N SER A 89 -11.93 -12.96 -0.42
CA SER A 89 -11.14 -13.74 0.54
C SER A 89 -12.08 -14.27 1.60
N ILE A 90 -12.15 -15.59 1.71
CA ILE A 90 -12.88 -16.25 2.77
C ILE A 90 -11.88 -16.73 3.80
N SER A 91 -12.03 -16.27 5.03
CA SER A 91 -11.31 -16.78 6.19
C SER A 91 -12.29 -17.06 7.33
N SER A 92 -11.83 -17.72 8.40
CA SER A 92 -12.68 -18.04 9.55
C SER A 92 -13.07 -16.82 10.39
N ASP A 93 -12.35 -15.71 10.22
CA ASP A 93 -12.47 -14.54 11.09
C ASP A 93 -13.14 -13.36 10.37
N GLU A 94 -12.63 -12.96 9.20
CA GLU A 94 -13.16 -11.85 8.42
C GLU A 94 -12.84 -12.01 6.94
N GLY A 95 -13.86 -11.87 6.10
CA GLY A 95 -13.70 -11.93 4.66
C GLY A 95 -13.64 -10.54 4.03
N HIS A 96 -12.94 -10.44 2.90
CA HIS A 96 -12.81 -9.18 2.17
C HIS A 96 -13.09 -9.35 0.69
N ILE A 97 -13.59 -8.28 0.07
CA ILE A 97 -13.76 -8.20 -1.37
C ILE A 97 -12.60 -7.40 -1.93
N GLY A 98 -12.08 -7.83 -3.08
CA GLY A 98 -11.01 -7.14 -3.78
C GLY A 98 -11.18 -7.18 -5.28
N CYS A 99 -10.61 -6.17 -5.93
CA CYS A 99 -10.49 -6.13 -7.37
C CYS A 99 -9.10 -6.63 -7.77
N CYS A 100 -9.05 -7.73 -8.52
CA CYS A 100 -7.83 -8.44 -8.86
C CYS A 100 -7.46 -8.29 -10.33
N ALA A 101 -6.17 -8.08 -10.59
CA ALA A 101 -5.57 -8.15 -11.91
C ALA A 101 -4.14 -8.70 -11.77
N ASP A 102 -3.72 -9.57 -12.70
CA ASP A 102 -2.36 -10.12 -12.77
C ASP A 102 -1.86 -10.74 -11.44
N GLY A 103 -2.75 -11.40 -10.71
CA GLY A 103 -2.45 -12.04 -9.42
C GLY A 103 -2.34 -11.07 -8.23
N VAL A 104 -2.60 -9.77 -8.42
CA VAL A 104 -2.63 -8.77 -7.35
C VAL A 104 -4.07 -8.35 -7.08
N CYS A 105 -4.51 -8.51 -5.83
CA CYS A 105 -5.85 -8.16 -5.39
C CYS A 105 -5.83 -6.93 -4.49
N ASN A 106 -6.57 -5.89 -4.87
CA ASN A 106 -6.73 -4.68 -4.06
C ASN A 106 -7.89 -4.87 -3.07
N MET A 107 -7.62 -5.57 -1.96
CA MET A 107 -8.57 -5.73 -0.86
C MET A 107 -8.41 -4.60 0.15
N ARG A 108 -9.53 -4.02 0.59
CA ARG A 108 -9.52 -2.95 1.58
C ARG A 108 -9.99 -3.49 2.92
N TYR A 109 -9.33 -3.07 3.98
CA TYR A 109 -9.60 -3.51 5.35
C TYR A 109 -10.22 -2.40 6.19
N SER A 110 -9.98 -1.16 5.80
CA SER A 110 -10.56 0.00 6.47
C SER A 110 -10.83 1.11 5.47
N CYS A 111 -11.49 2.15 5.94
CA CYS A 111 -11.87 3.26 5.10
C CYS A 111 -12.09 4.54 5.90
N VAL A 112 -11.78 5.67 5.28
CA VAL A 112 -11.86 7.00 5.88
C VAL A 112 -12.61 7.97 4.97
N ASP A 113 -13.60 8.66 5.56
CA ASP A 113 -14.37 9.72 4.90
C ASP A 113 -13.49 10.92 4.55
N TYR A 114 -14.00 11.79 3.67
CA TYR A 114 -13.36 13.05 3.31
C TYR A 114 -12.99 13.91 4.52
N ASP A 115 -13.94 14.09 5.44
CA ASP A 115 -13.70 14.85 6.67
C ASP A 115 -12.74 14.11 7.61
N GLY A 116 -12.80 12.78 7.59
CA GLY A 116 -11.86 11.91 8.29
C GLY A 116 -10.41 12.13 7.82
N TYR A 117 -10.23 12.28 6.52
CA TYR A 117 -8.93 12.45 5.87
C TYR A 117 -8.37 13.88 6.00
N TYR A 118 -9.18 14.91 5.74
CA TYR A 118 -8.69 16.29 5.67
C TYR A 118 -8.89 17.11 6.96
N SER A 119 -9.93 16.79 7.73
CA SER A 119 -10.41 17.65 8.82
C SER A 119 -10.27 17.02 10.20
N SER A 120 -9.92 15.74 10.27
CA SER A 120 -9.73 14.99 11.51
C SER A 120 -8.35 14.33 11.52
N SER A 121 -7.85 13.98 12.70
CA SER A 121 -6.64 13.14 12.84
C SER A 121 -6.95 11.64 12.66
N ALA A 122 -8.00 11.27 11.92
CA ALA A 122 -8.36 9.88 11.67
C ALA A 122 -7.46 9.23 10.60
N CYS A 123 -6.84 10.03 9.73
CA CYS A 123 -5.84 9.56 8.77
C CYS A 123 -4.50 10.28 9.00
N GLU A 124 -3.68 9.75 9.90
CA GLU A 124 -2.31 10.23 10.13
C GLU A 124 -1.28 9.51 9.23
N ASP A 125 0.02 9.72 9.45
CA ASP A 125 1.14 9.24 8.61
C ASP A 125 0.99 7.79 8.12
N GLY A 126 0.52 6.88 8.98
CA GLY A 126 0.31 5.47 8.62
C GLY A 126 -0.85 5.26 7.65
N CYS A 127 -1.96 5.96 7.87
CA CYS A 127 -3.12 5.87 6.99
C CYS A 127 -2.81 6.46 5.61
N GLU A 128 -2.06 7.58 5.53
CA GLU A 128 -1.72 8.22 4.25
C GLU A 128 -1.00 7.28 3.28
N ILE A 129 -0.10 6.43 3.78
CA ILE A 129 0.67 5.49 2.97
C ILE A 129 0.04 4.09 2.88
N ASP A 130 -0.97 3.78 3.70
CA ASP A 130 -1.62 2.48 3.72
C ASP A 130 -2.50 2.27 2.49
N VAL A 131 -2.07 1.42 1.58
CA VAL A 131 -2.80 1.07 0.35
C VAL A 131 -4.06 0.24 0.60
N LEU A 132 -4.21 -0.31 1.80
CA LEU A 132 -5.32 -1.16 2.20
C LEU A 132 -6.45 -0.38 2.90
N THR A 133 -6.23 0.91 3.14
CA THR A 133 -7.24 1.84 3.65
C THR A 133 -7.78 2.68 2.49
N LEU A 134 -9.08 2.53 2.20
CA LEU A 134 -9.76 3.36 1.21
C LEU A 134 -9.91 4.79 1.74
N LYS A 135 -9.49 5.77 0.94
CA LYS A 135 -9.55 7.18 1.30
C LYS A 135 -10.55 7.89 0.38
N CYS A 136 -11.63 8.41 0.94
CA CYS A 136 -12.62 9.15 0.17
C CYS A 136 -12.27 10.63 0.06
N THR A 137 -11.27 10.94 -0.76
CA THR A 137 -10.74 12.32 -0.92
C THR A 137 -11.48 13.17 -1.94
N GLU A 138 -12.46 12.60 -2.65
CA GLU A 138 -13.23 13.31 -3.66
C GLU A 138 -14.51 13.92 -3.06
N THR A 139 -14.71 15.22 -3.24
CA THR A 139 -15.93 15.91 -2.77
C THR A 139 -17.22 15.42 -3.44
N SER A 140 -17.09 14.78 -4.60
CA SER A 140 -18.21 14.14 -5.32
C SER A 140 -18.61 12.80 -4.72
N ALA A 141 -17.77 12.19 -3.89
CA ALA A 141 -18.02 10.91 -3.20
C ALA A 141 -17.33 10.90 -1.82
N PRO A 142 -17.74 11.77 -0.88
CA PRO A 142 -16.97 12.03 0.34
C PRO A 142 -17.21 10.99 1.45
N TYR A 143 -18.21 10.11 1.30
CA TYR A 143 -18.61 9.18 2.34
C TYR A 143 -18.12 7.78 2.05
N CYS A 144 -17.47 7.19 3.03
CA CYS A 144 -17.16 5.79 3.10
C CYS A 144 -18.42 5.01 3.50
N ASN A 145 -18.80 4.08 2.64
CA ASN A 145 -19.85 3.12 2.96
C ASN A 145 -19.27 1.70 2.95
N THR A 146 -19.94 0.82 3.68
CA THR A 146 -19.59 -0.59 3.80
C THR A 146 -20.59 -1.44 3.04
N ILE A 147 -20.10 -2.42 2.28
CA ILE A 147 -20.90 -3.47 1.64
C ILE A 147 -20.59 -4.74 2.40
N SER A 148 -21.61 -5.56 2.61
CA SER A 148 -21.46 -6.83 3.29
C SER A 148 -22.21 -7.91 2.53
N PHE A 149 -21.61 -9.09 2.51
CA PHE A 149 -22.28 -10.31 2.12
C PHE A 149 -22.51 -11.14 3.39
N ASP A 150 -23.19 -12.26 3.26
CA ASP A 150 -23.33 -13.19 4.37
C ASP A 150 -21.96 -13.64 4.90
N ASN A 151 -21.96 -14.18 6.13
CA ASN A 151 -20.79 -14.82 6.77
C ASN A 151 -19.54 -13.92 6.96
N GLY A 152 -19.72 -12.60 6.96
CA GLY A 152 -18.69 -11.67 7.41
C GLY A 152 -17.75 -11.18 6.32
N VAL A 153 -18.10 -11.39 5.04
CA VAL A 153 -17.34 -10.80 3.94
C VAL A 153 -17.77 -9.34 3.72
N SER A 154 -16.82 -8.41 3.73
CA SER A 154 -17.10 -6.99 3.55
C SER A 154 -16.08 -6.24 2.71
N ASP A 155 -16.48 -5.08 2.20
CA ASP A 155 -15.58 -4.12 1.54
C ASP A 155 -16.14 -2.70 1.70
N TYR A 156 -15.37 -1.72 1.26
CA TYR A 156 -15.68 -0.32 1.37
C TYR A 156 -15.66 0.37 0.00
N TRP A 157 -16.53 1.37 -0.17
CA TRP A 157 -16.51 2.25 -1.32
C TRP A 157 -16.86 3.69 -0.96
N CYS A 158 -16.35 4.62 -1.76
CA CYS A 158 -16.67 6.03 -1.64
C CYS A 158 -17.96 6.37 -2.37
N ASN A 159 -18.84 7.14 -1.74
CA ASN A 159 -20.17 7.44 -2.24
C ASN A 159 -20.56 8.89 -1.95
N ASN A 160 -21.52 9.40 -2.71
CA ASN A 160 -22.10 10.74 -2.53
C ASN A 160 -23.23 10.78 -1.48
N LEU A 161 -23.68 9.62 -1.03
CA LEU A 161 -24.68 9.46 0.03
C LEU A 161 -24.08 8.72 1.21
N VAL A 162 -24.27 9.28 2.40
CA VAL A 162 -23.93 8.61 3.65
C VAL A 162 -24.86 7.42 3.90
N LYS A 163 -24.28 6.26 4.22
CA LYS A 163 -24.98 5.06 4.70
C LYS A 163 -24.38 4.66 6.03
N SER A 164 -25.15 4.86 7.10
CA SER A 164 -24.73 4.53 8.46
C SER A 164 -24.73 3.02 8.75
N THR A 165 -25.16 2.19 7.81
CA THR A 165 -25.23 0.73 7.94
C THR A 165 -24.64 0.08 6.72
N ALA A 166 -23.97 -1.06 6.92
CA ALA A 166 -23.52 -1.90 5.84
C ALA A 166 -24.69 -2.25 4.91
N GLN A 167 -24.46 -2.16 3.60
CA GLN A 167 -25.44 -2.51 2.59
C GLN A 167 -25.28 -4.00 2.28
N MET A 168 -26.26 -4.81 2.65
CA MET A 168 -26.25 -6.24 2.33
C MET A 168 -26.35 -6.44 0.82
N ALA A 169 -25.49 -7.31 0.29
CA ALA A 169 -25.47 -7.70 -1.10
C ALA A 169 -25.52 -9.22 -1.25
N GLU A 170 -26.04 -9.65 -2.39
CA GLU A 170 -26.11 -11.04 -2.80
C GLU A 170 -25.17 -11.26 -3.98
N THR A 171 -24.64 -12.49 -4.13
CA THR A 171 -23.75 -12.82 -5.25
C THR A 171 -24.47 -12.77 -6.60
N THR A 172 -25.79 -12.98 -6.59
CA THR A 172 -26.69 -12.82 -7.74
C THR A 172 -27.85 -11.87 -7.40
N PHE A 173 -28.76 -11.65 -8.34
CA PHE A 173 -29.97 -10.85 -8.15
C PHE A 173 -31.23 -11.69 -8.34
N SER A 174 -32.37 -11.18 -7.88
CA SER A 174 -33.66 -11.85 -8.04
C SER A 174 -33.98 -12.12 -9.52
N GLY A 175 -34.01 -13.41 -9.88
CA GLY A 175 -34.27 -13.87 -11.25
C GLY A 175 -33.01 -13.94 -12.14
N GLY A 176 -31.83 -13.66 -11.60
CA GLY A 176 -30.55 -13.90 -12.25
C GLY A 176 -30.11 -15.36 -12.17
N ASP A 177 -29.21 -15.75 -13.06
CA ASP A 177 -28.61 -17.08 -13.06
C ASP A 177 -27.60 -17.25 -11.91
N GLU A 178 -27.32 -18.51 -11.55
CA GLU A 178 -26.22 -18.82 -10.65
C GLU A 178 -24.88 -18.42 -11.27
N ARG A 179 -24.02 -17.83 -10.45
CA ARG A 179 -22.69 -17.41 -10.86
C ARG A 179 -21.66 -18.45 -10.44
N VAL A 180 -20.63 -18.60 -11.25
CA VAL A 180 -19.61 -19.63 -11.08
C VAL A 180 -18.31 -18.98 -10.67
N TYR A 181 -17.86 -19.30 -9.47
CA TYR A 181 -16.63 -18.81 -8.86
C TYR A 181 -15.51 -19.84 -9.00
N SER A 182 -14.28 -19.36 -9.16
CA SER A 182 -13.09 -20.22 -9.25
C SER A 182 -12.14 -19.96 -8.08
N THR A 183 -11.62 -21.02 -7.47
CA THR A 183 -10.52 -20.93 -6.50
C THR A 183 -9.18 -21.00 -7.21
N LEU A 184 -8.18 -20.29 -6.67
CA LEU A 184 -6.78 -20.66 -6.87
C LEU A 184 -6.33 -21.35 -5.59
N ASP A 185 -6.40 -22.68 -5.57
CA ASP A 185 -5.70 -23.43 -4.54
C ASP A 185 -4.19 -23.24 -4.76
N ASP A 186 -3.45 -22.82 -3.74
CA ASP A 186 -1.99 -22.68 -3.80
C ASP A 186 -1.38 -24.08 -3.92
N VAL A 187 -1.25 -24.55 -5.17
CA VAL A 187 -0.83 -25.94 -5.41
C VAL A 187 0.68 -26.04 -5.36
N SER A 188 1.16 -26.92 -4.47
CA SER A 188 2.37 -27.71 -4.71
C SER A 188 2.27 -28.41 -6.08
N SER A 189 2.69 -27.71 -7.13
CA SER A 189 3.09 -28.26 -8.44
C SER A 189 2.01 -28.75 -9.43
N THR A 190 0.72 -28.42 -9.29
CA THR A 190 -0.31 -28.61 -10.35
C THR A 190 -1.56 -27.76 -10.04
N ALA A 191 -1.63 -26.50 -10.48
CA ALA A 191 -2.80 -25.64 -10.21
C ALA A 191 -4.12 -26.34 -10.58
N SER A 192 -4.91 -26.72 -9.58
CA SER A 192 -6.26 -27.25 -9.73
C SER A 192 -7.23 -26.12 -9.43
N VAL A 193 -7.99 -25.70 -10.43
CA VAL A 193 -9.06 -24.70 -10.26
C VAL A 193 -10.29 -25.44 -9.73
N SER A 194 -10.68 -25.18 -8.49
CA SER A 194 -11.94 -25.68 -7.95
C SER A 194 -13.05 -24.68 -8.30
N VAL A 195 -14.20 -25.19 -8.72
CA VAL A 195 -15.32 -24.37 -9.20
C VAL A 195 -16.47 -24.46 -8.20
N VAL A 196 -16.94 -23.31 -7.72
CA VAL A 196 -18.02 -23.19 -6.73
C VAL A 196 -19.15 -22.35 -7.31
N THR A 197 -20.41 -22.77 -7.20
CA THR A 197 -21.56 -21.98 -7.68
C THR A 197 -22.10 -21.06 -6.58
N SER A 198 -22.73 -19.93 -6.93
CA SER A 198 -23.29 -18.94 -5.98
C SER A 198 -24.11 -19.54 -4.83
N GLY A 199 -24.86 -20.63 -5.08
CA GLY A 199 -25.64 -21.32 -4.03
C GLY A 199 -24.84 -22.29 -3.16
N SER A 200 -23.63 -22.64 -3.59
CA SER A 200 -22.65 -23.47 -2.87
C SER A 200 -21.49 -22.67 -2.30
N VAL A 201 -21.35 -21.39 -2.70
CA VAL A 201 -20.48 -20.43 -2.02
C VAL A 201 -21.18 -20.09 -0.71
N GLU A 202 -21.00 -20.93 0.29
CA GLU A 202 -21.16 -20.52 1.67
C GLU A 202 -20.05 -19.48 1.89
N LEU A 203 -20.42 -18.19 1.83
CA LEU A 203 -19.49 -17.07 2.02
C LEU A 203 -18.94 -17.02 3.45
#